data_AF-A0A6G8AQ03-F1
#
_entry.id   AF-A0A6G8AQ03-F1
#
_cell.length_a   1.000
_cell.length_b   1.000
_cell.length_c   1.000
_cell.angle_alpha   90.00
_cell.angle_beta   90.00
_cell.angle_gamma   90.00
#
_symmetry.space_group_name_H-M   'P 1'
#
loop_
_entity.id
_entity.type
_entity.pdbx_description
1 polymer ?
#
loop_
_entity_poly.entity_id
_entity_poly.type
_entity_poly.pdbx_seq_one_letter_code
_entity_poly.pdbx_strand_id
1 'polypeptide(L)'
;MKLKLMPIVELNAAEYNPRIKLEKGMPEYERLKSSIQEFGFVDPPIFNIQTKNLVGGHQRVQVAKDLGYKEINVSIVDMPLEREKQLNIALNKISGHWDETKLTELLESFDSAQLELSGFSDVELTDLIDSMNKPMTLADKVKNNPINSNLFDSFLFPPFSYLDTKSKRWLDRKNLWKSIGIKSELGRDDNLVFNDNLKAPGLEGTSIFDPVLCELAYRWFTPYKNSNILDPFAGGSVRGITANIIGHNYNGIDLRKEQVEANYKNADEIGLSNINWVCDDSLNMSDHFSDESMDLVFTCPPYFDLEVYSDDKSDISNMDYESFEKVYASILRNASMKLKENRFAIVVISDVRDNKGFYRDLTGLTKKSFADEGLFFYNDLVLLNTAGSAALRARQSMNNRKIVRIHQNVLVFYKGNPKEIKSHFEPLEVLENDLETLLESLEE
;
A
#
# COMPACT_ATOMS: atom_id res chain seq x y z
N MET A 1 -47.18 -22.38 29.38
CA MET A 1 -46.94 -22.09 27.95
C MET A 1 -48.25 -22.26 27.20
N LYS A 2 -48.78 -21.21 26.57
CA LYS A 2 -49.97 -21.30 25.71
C LYS A 2 -49.52 -21.26 24.26
N LEU A 3 -49.77 -22.33 23.50
CA LEU A 3 -49.46 -22.38 22.08
C LEU A 3 -50.66 -21.89 21.26
N LYS A 4 -50.40 -21.10 20.24
CA LYS A 4 -51.42 -20.63 19.29
C LYS A 4 -50.86 -20.70 17.88
N LEU A 5 -51.67 -21.19 16.95
CA LEU A 5 -51.37 -21.12 15.51
C LEU A 5 -51.60 -19.67 15.05
N MET A 6 -50.58 -19.06 14.44
CA MET A 6 -50.65 -17.68 13.96
C MET A 6 -50.15 -17.53 12.52
N PRO A 7 -50.75 -16.62 11.72
CA PRO A 7 -50.24 -16.27 10.40
C PRO A 7 -48.82 -15.70 10.51
N ILE A 8 -47.90 -16.20 9.70
CA ILE A 8 -46.49 -15.78 9.77
C ILE A 8 -46.30 -14.29 9.43
N VAL A 9 -47.22 -13.73 8.67
CA VAL A 9 -47.25 -12.32 8.27
C VAL A 9 -47.48 -11.37 9.45
N GLU A 10 -48.08 -11.86 10.54
CA GLU A 10 -48.30 -11.10 11.78
C GLU A 10 -47.07 -11.16 12.71
N LEU A 11 -46.10 -12.03 12.44
CA LEU A 11 -44.92 -12.24 13.27
C LEU A 11 -43.79 -11.31 12.82
N ASN A 12 -43.77 -10.10 13.37
CA ASN A 12 -42.75 -9.08 13.08
C ASN A 12 -41.82 -8.89 14.28
N ALA A 13 -40.54 -8.68 13.99
CA ALA A 13 -39.55 -8.37 15.02
C ALA A 13 -39.78 -6.95 15.56
N ALA A 14 -39.54 -6.73 16.84
CA ALA A 14 -39.52 -5.38 17.40
C ALA A 14 -38.33 -4.57 16.85
N GLU A 15 -38.48 -3.25 16.71
CA GLU A 15 -37.42 -2.36 16.18
C GLU A 15 -36.13 -2.41 17.03
N TYR A 16 -36.26 -2.59 18.34
CA TYR A 16 -35.16 -2.67 19.30
C TYR A 16 -34.43 -4.03 19.34
N ASN A 17 -34.88 -5.03 18.57
CA ASN A 17 -34.29 -6.36 18.63
C ASN A 17 -32.82 -6.34 18.15
N PRO A 18 -31.84 -6.68 19.01
CA PRO A 18 -30.41 -6.53 18.72
C PRO A 18 -29.82 -7.69 17.88
N ARG A 19 -30.65 -8.61 17.37
CA ARG A 19 -30.18 -9.83 16.69
C ARG A 19 -29.94 -9.58 15.20
N ILE A 20 -28.78 -10.01 14.70
CA ILE A 20 -28.40 -9.94 13.28
C ILE A 20 -29.36 -10.80 12.43
N LYS A 21 -29.81 -10.25 11.30
CA LYS A 21 -30.64 -10.97 10.33
C LYS A 21 -29.81 -12.05 9.63
N LEU A 22 -30.36 -13.26 9.50
CA LEU A 22 -29.73 -14.32 8.73
C LEU A 22 -30.11 -14.21 7.25
N GLU A 23 -29.13 -14.37 6.37
CA GLU A 23 -29.30 -14.39 4.92
C GLU A 23 -29.09 -15.79 4.34
N LYS A 24 -29.72 -16.05 3.18
CA LYS A 24 -29.56 -17.31 2.44
C LYS A 24 -28.09 -17.52 2.08
N GLY A 25 -27.57 -18.72 2.33
CA GLY A 25 -26.16 -19.07 2.10
C GLY A 25 -25.27 -18.98 3.35
N MET A 26 -25.74 -18.39 4.46
CA MET A 26 -25.01 -18.47 5.72
C MET A 26 -25.03 -19.91 6.30
N PRO A 27 -23.93 -20.45 6.84
CA PRO A 27 -23.89 -21.80 7.41
C PRO A 27 -24.90 -22.03 8.55
N GLU A 28 -25.23 -20.99 9.31
CA GLU A 28 -26.25 -21.03 10.36
C GLU A 28 -27.67 -21.07 9.79
N TYR A 29 -27.91 -20.35 8.71
CA TYR A 29 -29.19 -20.35 7.99
C TYR A 29 -29.50 -21.76 7.45
N GLU A 30 -28.55 -22.39 6.75
CA GLU A 30 -28.79 -23.72 6.15
C GLU A 30 -28.94 -24.82 7.20
N ARG A 31 -28.20 -24.73 8.33
CA ARG A 31 -28.41 -25.63 9.48
C ARG A 31 -29.81 -25.49 10.09
N LEU A 32 -30.26 -24.25 10.29
CA LEU A 32 -31.58 -23.96 10.86
C LEU A 32 -32.71 -24.39 9.93
N LYS A 33 -32.57 -24.14 8.62
CA LYS A 33 -33.48 -24.59 7.58
C LYS A 33 -33.62 -26.11 7.56
N SER A 34 -32.50 -26.84 7.60
CA SER A 34 -32.50 -28.31 7.61
C SER A 34 -33.20 -28.86 8.86
N SER A 35 -32.96 -28.24 10.03
CA SER A 35 -33.61 -28.61 11.28
C SER A 35 -35.14 -28.38 11.26
N ILE A 36 -35.60 -27.26 10.69
CA ILE A 36 -37.03 -26.96 10.56
C ILE A 36 -37.73 -27.93 9.60
N GLN A 37 -37.08 -28.31 8.50
CA GLN A 37 -37.65 -29.26 7.54
C GLN A 37 -37.76 -30.68 8.09
N GLU A 38 -36.76 -31.13 8.86
CA GLU A 38 -36.71 -32.49 9.42
C GLU A 38 -37.60 -32.64 10.66
N PHE A 39 -37.55 -31.68 11.59
CA PHE A 39 -38.15 -31.82 12.92
C PHE A 39 -39.29 -30.83 13.20
N GLY A 40 -39.53 -29.86 12.31
CA GLY A 40 -40.48 -28.78 12.56
C GLY A 40 -40.04 -27.83 13.67
N PHE A 41 -40.98 -27.05 14.23
CA PHE A 41 -40.71 -26.10 15.31
C PHE A 41 -40.78 -26.78 16.68
N VAL A 42 -39.76 -27.56 17.03
CA VAL A 42 -39.65 -28.22 18.35
C VAL A 42 -39.70 -27.19 19.49
N ASP A 43 -39.03 -26.05 19.29
CA ASP A 43 -39.10 -24.88 20.18
C ASP A 43 -39.79 -23.71 19.43
N PRO A 44 -41.07 -23.44 19.72
CA PRO A 44 -41.85 -22.48 18.96
C PRO A 44 -41.45 -21.03 19.26
N PRO A 45 -41.53 -20.11 18.28
CA PRO A 45 -41.26 -18.69 18.50
C PRO A 45 -42.17 -18.09 19.56
N ILE A 46 -41.72 -17.03 20.24
CA ILE A 46 -42.45 -16.40 21.35
C ILE A 46 -43.03 -15.08 20.87
N PHE A 47 -44.33 -14.88 21.04
CA PHE A 47 -45.08 -13.71 20.60
C PHE A 47 -45.82 -13.04 21.76
N ASN A 48 -45.68 -11.72 21.88
CA ASN A 48 -46.39 -10.95 22.90
C ASN A 48 -47.69 -10.35 22.34
N ILE A 49 -48.82 -10.68 22.98
CA ILE A 49 -50.13 -10.19 22.53
C ILE A 49 -50.38 -8.72 22.83
N GLN A 50 -49.69 -8.12 23.82
CA GLN A 50 -49.90 -6.70 24.15
C GLN A 50 -49.27 -5.78 23.11
N THR A 51 -48.01 -6.02 22.78
CA THR A 51 -47.21 -5.20 21.86
C THR A 51 -47.35 -5.65 20.40
N LYS A 52 -47.82 -6.88 20.19
CA LYS A 52 -47.89 -7.57 18.89
C LYS A 52 -46.53 -7.83 18.25
N ASN A 53 -45.48 -7.93 19.07
CA ASN A 53 -44.13 -8.19 18.61
C ASN A 53 -43.72 -9.65 18.84
N LEU A 54 -42.79 -10.11 17.99
CA LEU A 54 -42.02 -11.31 18.25
C LEU A 54 -40.95 -11.02 19.30
N VAL A 55 -40.94 -11.82 20.37
CA VAL A 55 -40.01 -11.69 21.51
C VAL A 55 -38.82 -12.62 21.35
N GLY A 56 -39.00 -13.79 20.71
CA GLY A 56 -37.96 -14.80 20.54
C GLY A 56 -38.22 -15.72 19.34
N GLY A 57 -37.16 -16.35 18.82
CA GLY A 57 -37.26 -17.20 17.63
C GLY A 57 -37.21 -16.46 16.29
N HIS A 58 -36.70 -15.22 16.26
CA HIS A 58 -36.60 -14.35 15.07
C HIS A 58 -36.03 -15.04 13.84
N GLN A 59 -34.91 -15.75 14.00
CA GLN A 59 -34.24 -16.46 12.91
C GLN A 59 -35.10 -17.61 12.36
N ARG A 60 -35.81 -18.35 13.24
CA ARG A 60 -36.74 -19.42 12.83
C ARG A 60 -37.91 -18.87 12.04
N VAL A 61 -38.48 -17.74 12.47
CA VAL A 61 -39.56 -17.07 11.75
C VAL A 61 -39.08 -16.57 10.38
N GLN A 62 -37.87 -16.01 10.29
CA GLN A 62 -37.31 -15.56 9.01
C GLN A 62 -37.11 -16.73 8.04
N VAL A 63 -36.45 -17.80 8.46
CA VAL A 63 -36.27 -19.01 7.63
C VAL A 63 -37.61 -19.61 7.22
N ALA A 64 -38.60 -19.60 8.11
CA ALA A 64 -39.94 -20.11 7.82
C ALA A 64 -40.69 -19.26 6.78
N LYS A 65 -40.52 -17.92 6.81
CA LYS A 65 -41.02 -17.01 5.76
C LYS A 65 -40.37 -17.37 4.41
N ASP A 66 -39.06 -17.58 4.41
CA ASP A 66 -38.30 -17.94 3.21
C ASP A 66 -38.65 -19.33 2.64
N LEU A 67 -39.09 -20.26 3.49
CA LEU A 67 -39.58 -21.59 3.10
C LEU A 67 -41.06 -21.60 2.66
N GLY A 68 -41.77 -20.47 2.76
CA GLY A 68 -43.15 -20.35 2.29
C GLY A 68 -44.23 -20.86 3.25
N TYR A 69 -43.91 -20.99 4.55
CA TYR A 69 -44.93 -21.33 5.56
C TYR A 69 -45.97 -20.21 5.67
N LYS A 70 -47.26 -20.58 5.78
CA LYS A 70 -48.36 -19.61 5.93
C LYS A 70 -48.71 -19.35 7.39
N GLU A 71 -48.67 -20.38 8.22
CA GLU A 71 -48.99 -20.32 9.64
C GLU A 71 -47.99 -21.19 10.43
N ILE A 72 -47.62 -20.75 11.63
CA ILE A 72 -46.73 -21.50 12.54
C ILE A 72 -47.25 -21.43 13.97
N ASN A 73 -46.92 -22.44 14.78
CA ASN A 73 -47.23 -22.43 16.21
C ASN A 73 -46.29 -21.48 16.95
N VAL A 74 -46.86 -20.57 17.72
CA VAL A 74 -46.11 -19.64 18.59
C VAL A 74 -46.53 -19.80 20.05
N SER A 75 -45.58 -19.57 20.94
CA SER A 75 -45.79 -19.44 22.38
C SER A 75 -46.28 -18.02 22.69
N ILE A 76 -47.49 -17.92 23.25
CA ILE A 76 -48.11 -16.65 23.59
C ILE A 76 -47.69 -16.22 25.00
N VAL A 77 -47.18 -15.00 25.09
CA VAL A 77 -46.95 -14.28 26.35
C VAL A 77 -47.80 -13.01 26.39
N ASP A 78 -48.15 -12.59 27.60
CA ASP A 78 -48.96 -11.40 27.86
C ASP A 78 -48.24 -10.57 28.92
N MET A 79 -47.47 -9.58 28.47
CA MET A 79 -46.64 -8.75 29.36
C MET A 79 -46.43 -7.34 28.81
N PRO A 80 -46.16 -6.35 29.69
CA PRO A 80 -45.81 -5.00 29.25
C PRO A 80 -44.50 -4.99 28.44
N LEU A 81 -44.33 -3.95 27.60
CA LEU A 81 -43.15 -3.75 26.74
C LEU A 81 -41.82 -3.88 27.49
N GLU A 82 -41.74 -3.37 28.72
CA GLU A 82 -40.51 -3.44 29.52
C GLU A 82 -40.14 -4.87 29.92
N ARG A 83 -41.12 -5.72 30.24
CA ARG A 83 -40.89 -7.15 30.51
C ARG A 83 -40.58 -7.93 29.22
N GLU A 84 -41.13 -7.50 28.10
CA GLU A 84 -40.83 -8.08 26.79
C GLU A 84 -39.36 -7.87 26.40
N LYS A 85 -38.84 -6.64 26.54
CA LYS A 85 -37.43 -6.34 26.24
C LYS A 85 -36.49 -7.17 27.13
N GLN A 86 -36.80 -7.31 28.43
CA GLN A 86 -36.02 -8.17 29.35
C GLN A 86 -35.99 -9.63 28.89
N LEU A 87 -37.15 -10.18 28.51
CA LEU A 87 -37.25 -11.54 28.01
C LEU A 87 -36.51 -11.72 26.67
N ASN A 88 -36.59 -10.73 25.78
CA ASN A 88 -35.87 -10.72 24.51
C ASN A 88 -34.35 -10.83 24.72
N ILE A 89 -33.78 -10.07 25.66
CA ILE A 89 -32.36 -10.15 26.02
C ILE A 89 -32.03 -11.52 26.61
N ALA A 90 -32.80 -12.00 27.59
CA ALA A 90 -32.57 -13.29 28.25
C ALA A 90 -32.57 -14.47 27.27
N LEU A 91 -33.49 -14.46 26.29
CA LEU A 91 -33.56 -15.49 25.24
C LEU A 91 -32.40 -15.42 24.25
N ASN A 92 -31.90 -14.21 23.97
CA ASN A 92 -30.77 -14.02 23.07
C ASN A 92 -29.42 -14.39 23.75
N LYS A 93 -29.28 -14.25 25.08
CA LYS A 93 -28.07 -14.67 25.84
C LYS A 93 -27.74 -16.16 25.67
N ILE A 94 -28.77 -17.00 25.49
CA ILE A 94 -28.62 -18.45 25.36
C ILE A 94 -28.20 -18.86 23.93
N SER A 95 -28.27 -17.96 22.94
CA SER A 95 -27.99 -18.31 21.54
C SER A 95 -27.57 -17.13 20.64
N GLY A 96 -26.28 -16.78 20.63
CA GLY A 96 -25.60 -16.16 19.46
C GLY A 96 -25.28 -14.66 19.48
N HIS A 97 -24.57 -14.24 18.42
CA HIS A 97 -23.93 -12.92 18.19
C HIS A 97 -24.91 -11.71 18.13
N TRP A 98 -24.41 -10.53 18.53
CA TRP A 98 -25.18 -9.30 18.76
C TRP A 98 -24.85 -8.17 17.78
N ASP A 99 -25.82 -7.30 17.50
CA ASP A 99 -25.58 -5.92 17.06
C ASP A 99 -25.23 -5.09 18.29
N GLU A 100 -23.94 -4.78 18.45
CA GLU A 100 -23.40 -4.11 19.64
C GLU A 100 -24.01 -2.73 19.88
N THR A 101 -24.38 -2.00 18.83
CA THR A 101 -24.95 -0.64 18.95
C THR A 101 -26.35 -0.69 19.55
N LYS A 102 -27.21 -1.58 19.02
CA LYS A 102 -28.57 -1.76 19.52
C LYS A 102 -28.63 -2.38 20.90
N LEU A 103 -27.66 -3.24 21.22
CA LEU A 103 -27.55 -3.84 22.54
C LEU A 103 -27.21 -2.77 23.59
N THR A 104 -26.30 -1.84 23.30
CA THR A 104 -25.95 -0.73 24.20
C THR A 104 -27.14 0.19 24.45
N GLU A 105 -27.81 0.68 23.40
CA GLU A 105 -29.00 1.53 23.56
C GLU A 105 -30.09 0.86 24.40
N LEU A 106 -30.26 -0.46 24.22
CA LEU A 106 -31.23 -1.25 24.97
C LEU A 106 -30.81 -1.44 26.43
N LEU A 107 -29.54 -1.70 26.72
CA LEU A 107 -29.00 -1.87 28.07
C LEU A 107 -29.01 -0.56 28.86
N GLU A 108 -28.70 0.57 28.22
CA GLU A 108 -28.77 1.92 28.83
C GLU A 108 -30.19 2.34 29.19
N SER A 109 -31.21 1.71 28.57
CA SER A 109 -32.62 2.01 28.84
C SER A 109 -33.19 1.35 30.10
N PHE A 110 -32.43 0.49 30.79
CA PHE A 110 -32.87 -0.23 31.99
C PHE A 110 -32.22 0.28 33.28
N ASP A 111 -32.99 0.26 34.37
CA ASP A 111 -32.45 0.47 35.73
C ASP A 111 -31.77 -0.82 36.25
N SER A 112 -30.86 -0.69 37.22
CA SER A 112 -30.10 -1.81 37.81
C SER A 112 -30.97 -2.96 38.35
N ALA A 113 -32.13 -2.66 38.94
CA ALA A 113 -33.09 -3.68 39.41
C ALA A 113 -33.81 -4.44 38.27
N GLN A 114 -33.78 -3.91 37.05
CA GLN A 114 -34.39 -4.50 35.86
C GLN A 114 -33.42 -5.46 35.14
N LEU A 115 -32.12 -5.31 35.38
CA LEU A 115 -31.05 -6.10 34.76
C LEU A 115 -30.81 -7.43 35.48
N GLU A 116 -31.11 -7.55 36.79
CA GLU A 116 -31.04 -8.82 37.52
C GLU A 116 -31.92 -9.93 36.89
N LEU A 117 -33.04 -9.54 36.27
CA LEU A 117 -33.98 -10.46 35.59
C LEU A 117 -33.52 -10.90 34.19
N SER A 118 -32.50 -10.26 33.62
CA SER A 118 -31.94 -10.58 32.31
C SER A 118 -30.89 -11.69 32.35
N GLY A 119 -30.47 -12.10 33.56
CA GLY A 119 -29.52 -13.19 33.80
C GLY A 119 -28.04 -12.79 33.70
N PHE A 120 -27.72 -11.50 33.64
CA PHE A 120 -26.35 -10.97 33.79
C PHE A 120 -26.02 -10.78 35.28
N SER A 121 -24.79 -11.11 35.68
CA SER A 121 -24.28 -10.70 36.99
C SER A 121 -23.80 -9.24 36.94
N ASP A 122 -23.81 -8.54 38.08
CA ASP A 122 -23.33 -7.15 38.16
C ASP A 122 -21.87 -7.01 37.66
N VAL A 123 -21.06 -8.04 37.88
CA VAL A 123 -19.68 -8.11 37.41
C VAL A 123 -19.62 -8.27 35.90
N GLU A 124 -20.43 -9.18 35.33
CA GLU A 124 -20.51 -9.36 33.86
C GLU A 124 -20.99 -8.08 33.16
N LEU A 125 -21.95 -7.36 33.75
CA LEU A 125 -22.48 -6.13 33.17
C LEU A 125 -21.45 -5.00 33.20
N THR A 126 -20.76 -4.86 34.33
CA THR A 126 -19.68 -3.87 34.50
C THR A 126 -18.53 -4.18 33.55
N ASP A 127 -18.11 -5.45 33.43
CA ASP A 127 -17.07 -5.87 32.50
C ASP A 127 -17.47 -5.66 31.04
N LEU A 128 -18.74 -5.88 30.67
CA LEU A 128 -19.24 -5.64 29.33
C LEU A 128 -19.18 -4.14 28.99
N ILE A 129 -19.71 -3.29 29.88
CA ILE A 129 -19.72 -1.83 29.73
C ILE A 129 -18.28 -1.27 29.71
N ASP A 130 -17.39 -1.76 30.56
CA ASP A 130 -15.97 -1.36 30.60
C ASP A 130 -15.19 -1.85 29.37
N SER A 131 -15.53 -3.02 28.82
CA SER A 131 -14.91 -3.53 27.60
C SER A 131 -15.29 -2.70 26.35
N MET A 132 -16.51 -2.18 26.30
CA MET A 132 -17.02 -1.37 25.21
C MET A 132 -16.58 0.11 25.30
N ASN A 133 -16.31 0.61 26.51
CA ASN A 133 -15.82 1.98 26.75
C ASN A 133 -14.28 2.11 26.77
N LYS A 134 -13.53 1.00 26.59
CA LYS A 134 -12.07 1.10 26.44
C LYS A 134 -11.73 1.75 25.10
N PRO A 135 -11.00 2.89 25.09
CA PRO A 135 -10.51 3.46 23.84
C PRO A 135 -9.61 2.42 23.16
N MET A 136 -10.03 1.97 21.98
CA MET A 136 -9.31 0.96 21.21
C MET A 136 -7.86 1.39 21.02
N THR A 137 -6.92 0.65 21.62
CA THR A 137 -5.50 1.00 21.56
C THR A 137 -5.00 0.83 20.13
N LEU A 138 -3.89 1.50 19.77
CA LEU A 138 -3.28 1.28 18.45
C LEU A 138 -2.97 -0.20 18.21
N ALA A 139 -2.59 -0.95 19.26
CA ALA A 139 -2.36 -2.38 19.18
C ALA A 139 -3.64 -3.16 18.88
N ASP A 140 -4.77 -2.77 19.49
CA ASP A 140 -6.07 -3.37 19.21
C ASP A 140 -6.54 -3.04 17.78
N LYS A 141 -6.27 -1.83 17.27
CA LYS A 141 -6.55 -1.45 15.87
C LYS A 141 -5.73 -2.26 14.87
N VAL A 142 -4.46 -2.51 15.18
CA VAL A 142 -3.59 -3.36 14.35
C VAL A 142 -4.04 -4.82 14.42
N LYS A 143 -4.47 -5.31 15.58
CA LYS A 143 -4.96 -6.68 15.74
C LYS A 143 -6.30 -6.91 15.03
N ASN A 144 -7.16 -5.88 15.02
CA ASN A 144 -8.44 -5.86 14.31
C ASN A 144 -8.29 -5.28 12.90
N ASN A 145 -7.10 -5.44 12.26
CA ASN A 145 -6.84 -4.87 10.94
C ASN A 145 -7.98 -5.22 9.96
N PRO A 146 -8.73 -4.24 9.43
CA PRO A 146 -9.89 -4.50 8.58
C PRO A 146 -9.53 -5.23 7.28
N ILE A 147 -8.25 -5.20 6.89
CA ILE A 147 -7.74 -5.77 5.64
C ILE A 147 -7.29 -7.24 5.84
N ASN A 148 -7.20 -7.74 7.08
CA ASN A 148 -6.71 -9.10 7.41
C ASN A 148 -5.38 -9.46 6.69
N SER A 149 -4.48 -8.49 6.53
CA SER A 149 -3.19 -8.60 5.83
C SER A 149 -2.03 -8.22 6.75
N ASN A 150 -0.82 -8.70 6.43
CA ASN A 150 0.40 -8.23 7.07
C ASN A 150 1.10 -7.13 6.23
N LEU A 151 2.10 -6.44 6.80
CA LEU A 151 2.79 -5.34 6.11
C LEU A 151 3.47 -5.75 4.79
N PHE A 152 3.95 -6.98 4.68
CA PHE A 152 4.53 -7.49 3.44
C PHE A 152 3.48 -7.76 2.37
N ASP A 153 2.25 -8.12 2.77
CA ASP A 153 1.14 -8.37 1.84
C ASP A 153 0.55 -7.07 1.29
N SER A 154 0.58 -5.99 2.07
CA SER A 154 0.08 -4.67 1.64
C SER A 154 1.14 -3.81 0.94
N PHE A 155 2.39 -3.85 1.40
CA PHE A 155 3.41 -2.89 0.95
C PHE A 155 4.59 -3.53 0.20
N LEU A 156 4.58 -4.85 0.01
CA LEU A 156 5.69 -5.69 -0.50
C LEU A 156 6.90 -5.75 0.45
N PHE A 157 7.27 -4.61 1.01
CA PHE A 157 8.21 -4.41 2.12
C PHE A 157 7.60 -3.42 3.12
N PRO A 158 7.84 -3.58 4.44
CA PRO A 158 7.40 -2.59 5.42
C PRO A 158 7.98 -1.20 5.10
N PRO A 159 7.15 -0.15 5.07
CA PRO A 159 7.58 1.21 4.70
C PRO A 159 8.32 1.89 5.86
N PHE A 160 9.51 1.39 6.18
CA PHE A 160 10.40 1.96 7.19
C PHE A 160 11.43 2.89 6.54
N SER A 161 12.11 3.69 7.36
CA SER A 161 13.13 4.67 6.92
C SER A 161 14.39 4.04 6.34
N TYR A 162 14.51 2.71 6.31
CA TYR A 162 15.57 2.02 5.60
C TYR A 162 15.05 0.82 4.83
N LEU A 163 15.64 0.56 3.67
CA LEU A 163 15.39 -0.59 2.83
C LEU A 163 16.68 -1.42 2.73
N ASP A 164 16.62 -2.70 3.12
CA ASP A 164 17.78 -3.58 3.09
C ASP A 164 17.78 -4.49 1.85
N THR A 165 18.61 -4.13 0.87
CA THR A 165 18.73 -4.89 -0.39
C THR A 165 19.41 -6.24 -0.21
N LYS A 166 19.96 -6.53 0.97
CA LYS A 166 20.64 -7.80 1.32
C LYS A 166 19.67 -8.85 1.86
N SER A 167 18.44 -8.45 2.19
CA SER A 167 17.45 -9.39 2.71
C SER A 167 17.10 -10.44 1.66
N LYS A 168 16.86 -11.69 2.09
CA LYS A 168 16.48 -12.79 1.19
C LYS A 168 15.27 -12.41 0.34
N ARG A 169 14.25 -11.79 0.94
CA ARG A 169 13.04 -11.33 0.23
C ARG A 169 13.34 -10.32 -0.87
N TRP A 170 14.25 -9.37 -0.64
CA TRP A 170 14.67 -8.40 -1.66
C TRP A 170 15.39 -9.10 -2.81
N LEU A 171 16.33 -10.00 -2.50
CA LEU A 171 17.07 -10.74 -3.52
C LEU A 171 16.15 -11.66 -4.34
N ASP A 172 15.22 -12.34 -3.69
CA ASP A 172 14.21 -13.19 -4.35
C ASP A 172 13.36 -12.34 -5.31
N ARG A 173 12.82 -11.19 -4.86
CA ARG A 173 12.03 -10.29 -5.73
C ARG A 173 12.86 -9.67 -6.86
N LYS A 174 14.12 -9.31 -6.59
CA LYS A 174 15.05 -8.81 -7.61
C LYS A 174 15.35 -9.85 -8.67
N ASN A 175 15.44 -11.13 -8.31
CA ASN A 175 15.65 -12.22 -9.26
C ASN A 175 14.43 -12.44 -10.15
N LEU A 176 13.20 -12.28 -9.63
CA LEU A 176 11.98 -12.29 -10.46
C LEU A 176 12.00 -11.16 -11.50
N TRP A 177 12.39 -9.94 -11.09
CA TRP A 177 12.57 -8.84 -12.05
C TRP A 177 13.69 -9.07 -13.07
N LYS A 178 14.69 -9.90 -12.75
CA LYS A 178 15.73 -10.27 -13.71
C LYS A 178 15.27 -11.36 -14.67
N SER A 179 14.42 -12.29 -14.22
CA SER A 179 13.97 -13.42 -15.05
C SER A 179 13.09 -12.98 -16.22
N ILE A 180 12.46 -11.80 -16.15
CA ILE A 180 11.73 -11.21 -17.28
C ILE A 180 12.63 -10.67 -18.41
N GLY A 181 13.96 -10.70 -18.25
CA GLY A 181 14.89 -10.32 -19.32
C GLY A 181 15.37 -8.85 -19.29
N ILE A 182 15.31 -8.16 -18.14
CA ILE A 182 15.95 -6.84 -17.98
C ILE A 182 17.47 -6.98 -18.19
N LYS A 183 18.01 -6.26 -19.18
CA LYS A 183 19.43 -6.24 -19.56
C LYS A 183 20.03 -4.84 -19.41
N SER A 184 20.12 -4.42 -18.15
CA SER A 184 20.52 -3.07 -17.72
C SER A 184 22.00 -2.71 -17.94
N GLU A 185 22.82 -3.70 -18.25
CA GLU A 185 24.24 -3.58 -18.59
C GLU A 185 24.48 -3.13 -20.04
N LEU A 186 23.47 -3.27 -20.92
CA LEU A 186 23.59 -2.89 -22.33
C LEU A 186 23.65 -1.36 -22.50
N GLY A 187 24.51 -0.88 -23.40
CA GLY A 187 24.78 0.55 -23.62
C GLY A 187 25.82 1.15 -22.65
N ARG A 188 26.35 0.33 -21.74
CA ARG A 188 27.38 0.69 -20.76
C ARG A 188 28.70 -0.03 -21.06
N ASP A 189 29.25 0.16 -22.25
CA ASP A 189 30.55 -0.42 -22.62
C ASP A 189 31.71 0.24 -21.82
N ASP A 190 32.64 -0.60 -21.36
CA ASP A 190 33.98 -0.47 -20.73
C ASP A 190 34.48 0.81 -19.99
N ASN A 191 33.90 1.99 -20.22
CA ASN A 191 34.39 3.29 -19.74
C ASN A 191 33.74 3.79 -18.44
N LEU A 192 32.66 3.17 -17.96
CA LEU A 192 31.95 3.58 -16.73
C LEU A 192 32.57 3.03 -15.45
N VAL A 193 33.80 2.52 -15.50
CA VAL A 193 34.40 1.80 -14.38
C VAL A 193 35.14 2.76 -13.45
N PHE A 194 34.68 2.78 -12.19
CA PHE A 194 35.24 3.55 -11.06
C PHE A 194 36.77 3.39 -10.86
N ASN A 195 37.37 2.30 -11.37
CA ASN A 195 38.81 2.05 -11.45
C ASN A 195 39.09 0.78 -12.28
N ASP A 196 39.95 0.85 -13.31
CA ASP A 196 40.35 -0.34 -14.10
C ASP A 196 40.95 -1.47 -13.24
N ASN A 197 41.57 -1.13 -12.10
CA ASN A 197 42.16 -2.11 -11.18
C ASN A 197 41.13 -2.87 -10.31
N LEU A 198 39.83 -2.54 -10.42
CA LEU A 198 38.74 -3.24 -9.73
C LEU A 198 37.95 -4.17 -10.65
N LYS A 199 38.35 -4.32 -11.93
CA LYS A 199 37.77 -5.28 -12.89
C LYS A 199 38.06 -6.72 -12.42
N ALA A 200 37.12 -7.32 -11.69
CA ALA A 200 37.12 -8.74 -11.36
C ALA A 200 35.75 -9.35 -11.75
N PRO A 201 35.69 -10.62 -12.18
CA PRO A 201 34.44 -11.29 -12.53
C PRO A 201 33.46 -11.24 -11.34
N GLY A 202 32.28 -10.64 -11.53
CA GLY A 202 31.29 -10.40 -10.47
C GLY A 202 31.45 -9.09 -9.68
N LEU A 203 32.42 -8.24 -10.05
CA LEU A 203 32.65 -6.87 -9.54
C LEU A 203 32.57 -5.83 -10.67
N GLU A 204 31.89 -6.15 -11.76
CA GLU A 204 31.68 -5.27 -12.91
C GLU A 204 30.99 -3.97 -12.44
N GLY A 205 31.67 -2.85 -12.69
CA GLY A 205 31.47 -1.57 -12.01
C GLY A 205 30.32 -0.72 -12.49
N THR A 206 29.38 -1.25 -13.26
CA THR A 206 28.24 -0.47 -13.77
C THR A 206 27.09 -0.53 -12.77
N SER A 207 26.79 0.61 -12.13
CA SER A 207 25.70 0.77 -11.16
C SER A 207 24.33 0.57 -11.82
N ILE A 208 23.86 -0.68 -11.88
CA ILE A 208 22.53 -1.03 -12.37
C ILE A 208 21.49 -0.58 -11.33
N PHE A 209 20.49 0.18 -11.77
CA PHE A 209 19.42 0.64 -10.90
C PHE A 209 18.57 -0.54 -10.39
N ASP A 210 18.09 -0.48 -9.14
CA ASP A 210 17.42 -1.61 -8.50
C ASP A 210 15.93 -1.68 -8.88
N PRO A 211 15.46 -2.74 -9.58
CA PRO A 211 14.07 -2.84 -10.02
C PRO A 211 13.07 -3.01 -8.87
N VAL A 212 13.49 -3.55 -7.72
CA VAL A 212 12.63 -3.65 -6.53
C VAL A 212 12.38 -2.26 -5.95
N LEU A 213 13.39 -1.39 -5.95
CA LEU A 213 13.19 0.01 -5.56
C LEU A 213 12.24 0.73 -6.53
N CYS A 214 12.34 0.48 -7.83
CA CYS A 214 11.37 1.01 -8.81
C CYS A 214 9.96 0.57 -8.48
N GLU A 215 9.76 -0.74 -8.24
CA GLU A 215 8.45 -1.28 -7.89
C GLU A 215 7.86 -0.61 -6.64
N LEU A 216 8.67 -0.45 -5.58
CA LEU A 216 8.23 0.24 -4.37
C LEU A 216 7.91 1.70 -4.62
N ALA A 217 8.73 2.42 -5.39
CA ALA A 217 8.50 3.81 -5.72
C ALA A 217 7.17 4.00 -6.45
N TYR A 218 6.89 3.17 -7.45
CA TYR A 218 5.65 3.24 -8.22
C TYR A 218 4.43 2.85 -7.39
N ARG A 219 4.53 1.75 -6.62
CA ARG A 219 3.42 1.30 -5.77
C ARG A 219 3.09 2.29 -4.65
N TRP A 220 4.08 2.90 -4.02
CA TRP A 220 3.84 3.75 -2.85
C TRP A 220 3.49 5.19 -3.17
N PHE A 221 3.94 5.71 -4.32
CA PHE A 221 3.91 7.15 -4.57
C PHE A 221 3.23 7.54 -5.90
N THR A 222 2.57 6.61 -6.58
CA THR A 222 1.65 6.95 -7.67
C THR A 222 0.21 7.02 -7.18
N PRO A 223 -0.61 7.95 -7.69
CA PRO A 223 -1.99 8.13 -7.24
C PRO A 223 -2.97 7.08 -7.81
N TYR A 224 -2.66 6.50 -8.97
CA TYR A 224 -3.56 5.59 -9.70
C TYR A 224 -2.83 4.77 -10.79
N LYS A 225 -3.47 3.71 -11.31
CA LYS A 225 -3.00 2.99 -12.51
C LYS A 225 -2.93 3.92 -13.72
N ASN A 226 -2.01 3.66 -14.65
CA ASN A 226 -1.71 4.51 -15.80
C ASN A 226 -1.19 5.92 -15.44
N SER A 227 -0.61 6.09 -14.24
CA SER A 227 0.13 7.30 -13.88
C SER A 227 1.27 7.60 -14.87
N ASN A 228 1.48 8.88 -15.16
CA ASN A 228 2.59 9.34 -16.00
C ASN A 228 3.85 9.58 -15.15
N ILE A 229 4.92 8.86 -15.43
CA ILE A 229 6.18 8.93 -14.72
C ILE A 229 7.19 9.72 -15.55
N LEU A 230 7.85 10.71 -14.93
CA LEU A 230 8.95 11.46 -15.53
C LEU A 230 10.27 11.07 -14.91
N ASP A 231 11.26 10.84 -15.76
CA ASP A 231 12.64 10.56 -15.37
C ASP A 231 13.63 11.45 -16.15
N PRO A 232 14.10 12.55 -15.53
CA PRO A 232 15.03 13.48 -16.15
C PRO A 232 16.44 12.93 -16.39
N PHE A 233 16.74 11.72 -15.92
CA PHE A 233 18.06 11.09 -16.05
C PHE A 233 17.85 9.59 -16.30
N ALA A 234 17.27 9.25 -17.45
CA ALA A 234 16.65 7.95 -17.69
C ALA A 234 17.64 6.78 -17.61
N GLY A 235 18.87 6.96 -18.09
CA GLY A 235 19.91 5.92 -18.04
C GLY A 235 19.40 4.60 -18.63
N GLY A 236 19.64 3.50 -17.92
CA GLY A 236 19.26 2.16 -18.36
C GLY A 236 17.76 1.86 -18.30
N SER A 237 17.35 0.82 -19.02
CA SER A 237 15.96 0.41 -19.26
C SER A 237 15.12 0.06 -18.03
N VAL A 238 15.75 -0.20 -16.87
CA VAL A 238 15.11 -0.73 -15.65
C VAL A 238 13.87 0.07 -15.23
N ARG A 239 14.00 1.40 -15.07
CA ARG A 239 12.89 2.24 -14.58
C ARG A 239 11.70 2.23 -15.53
N GLY A 240 11.97 2.27 -16.85
CA GLY A 240 10.93 2.24 -17.88
C GLY A 240 10.22 0.90 -17.99
N ILE A 241 10.98 -0.20 -17.98
CA ILE A 241 10.43 -1.56 -18.02
C ILE A 241 9.58 -1.83 -16.77
N THR A 242 10.08 -1.50 -15.58
CA THR A 242 9.31 -1.71 -14.34
C THR A 242 8.04 -0.87 -14.32
N ALA A 243 8.08 0.39 -14.77
CA ALA A 243 6.89 1.24 -14.83
C ALA A 243 5.83 0.66 -15.77
N ASN A 244 6.24 0.21 -16.97
CA ASN A 244 5.34 -0.38 -17.96
C ASN A 244 4.66 -1.65 -17.44
N ILE A 245 5.42 -2.57 -16.83
CA ILE A 245 4.89 -3.82 -16.28
C ILE A 245 3.91 -3.59 -15.12
N ILE A 246 4.15 -2.57 -14.29
CA ILE A 246 3.24 -2.20 -13.19
C ILE A 246 2.01 -1.41 -13.71
N GLY A 247 1.94 -1.12 -15.02
CA GLY A 247 0.81 -0.46 -15.65
C GLY A 247 0.87 1.06 -15.57
N HIS A 248 2.06 1.65 -15.72
CA HIS A 248 2.28 3.09 -15.79
C HIS A 248 2.95 3.51 -17.10
N ASN A 249 2.77 4.78 -17.46
CA ASN A 249 3.37 5.38 -18.65
C ASN A 249 4.71 6.01 -18.27
N TYR A 250 5.81 5.49 -18.80
CA TYR A 250 7.14 6.02 -18.51
C TYR A 250 7.60 7.01 -19.58
N ASN A 251 8.16 8.13 -19.12
CA ASN A 251 8.71 9.21 -19.93
C ASN A 251 10.11 9.56 -19.40
N GLY A 252 11.14 9.02 -20.05
CA GLY A 252 12.54 9.26 -19.70
C GLY A 252 13.25 10.10 -20.74
N ILE A 253 14.19 10.93 -20.31
CA ILE A 253 15.12 11.66 -21.17
C ILE A 253 16.55 11.30 -20.79
N ASP A 254 17.38 11.03 -21.80
CA ASP A 254 18.81 10.77 -21.65
C ASP A 254 19.58 11.38 -22.82
N LEU A 255 20.76 11.91 -22.53
CA LEU A 255 21.64 12.53 -23.53
C LEU A 255 22.24 11.49 -24.49
N ARG A 256 22.48 10.26 -24.00
CA ARG A 256 23.26 9.25 -24.72
C ARG A 256 22.38 8.43 -25.65
N LYS A 257 22.57 8.65 -26.95
CA LYS A 257 21.85 7.94 -28.01
C LYS A 257 22.00 6.42 -27.90
N GLU A 258 23.21 5.92 -27.63
CA GLU A 258 23.48 4.48 -27.53
C GLU A 258 22.71 3.86 -26.36
N GLN A 259 22.52 4.62 -25.26
CA GLN A 259 21.75 4.17 -24.10
C GLN A 259 20.25 4.12 -24.43
N VAL A 260 19.71 5.13 -25.11
CA VAL A 260 18.31 5.17 -25.55
C VAL A 260 18.01 4.02 -26.53
N GLU A 261 18.90 3.78 -27.51
CA GLU A 261 18.76 2.67 -28.46
C GLU A 261 18.83 1.31 -27.76
N ALA A 262 19.74 1.15 -26.78
CA ALA A 262 19.82 -0.07 -25.97
C ALA A 262 18.55 -0.31 -25.14
N ASN A 263 17.93 0.75 -24.64
CA ASN A 263 16.69 0.66 -23.87
C ASN A 263 15.52 0.14 -24.72
N TYR A 264 15.31 0.73 -25.90
CA TYR A 264 14.29 0.27 -26.85
C TYR A 264 14.53 -1.18 -27.26
N LYS A 265 15.78 -1.54 -27.60
CA LYS A 265 16.13 -2.92 -27.93
C LYS A 265 15.80 -3.90 -26.80
N ASN A 266 16.11 -3.55 -25.54
CA ASN A 266 15.79 -4.42 -24.42
C ASN A 266 14.27 -4.55 -24.22
N ALA A 267 13.51 -3.46 -24.36
CA ALA A 267 12.05 -3.52 -24.30
C ALA A 267 11.46 -4.43 -25.39
N ASP A 268 11.92 -4.28 -26.64
CA ASP A 268 11.50 -5.09 -27.78
C ASP A 268 11.80 -6.59 -27.57
N GLU A 269 12.96 -6.93 -27.01
CA GLU A 269 13.33 -8.31 -26.68
C GLU A 269 12.44 -8.95 -25.61
N ILE A 270 11.90 -8.15 -24.68
CA ILE A 270 10.93 -8.61 -23.66
C ILE A 270 9.50 -8.63 -24.25
N GLY A 271 9.27 -8.01 -25.40
CA GLY A 271 7.95 -7.86 -26.01
C GLY A 271 7.13 -6.71 -25.43
N LEU A 272 7.78 -5.73 -24.80
CA LEU A 272 7.14 -4.53 -24.26
C LEU A 272 7.12 -3.41 -25.30
N SER A 273 6.05 -2.62 -25.28
CA SER A 273 5.88 -1.43 -26.12
C SER A 273 5.34 -0.26 -25.29
N ASN A 274 5.23 0.92 -25.90
CA ASN A 274 4.70 2.14 -25.27
C ASN A 274 5.54 2.64 -24.07
N ILE A 275 6.86 2.45 -24.12
CA ILE A 275 7.81 3.08 -23.20
C ILE A 275 8.46 4.24 -23.95
N ASN A 276 8.42 5.45 -23.39
CA ASN A 276 8.95 6.64 -24.05
C ASN A 276 10.33 7.00 -23.50
N TRP A 277 11.37 6.77 -24.29
CA TRP A 277 12.73 7.31 -24.07
C TRP A 277 13.07 8.35 -25.13
N VAL A 278 13.38 9.56 -24.67
CA VAL A 278 13.80 10.71 -25.48
C VAL A 278 15.32 10.81 -25.44
N CYS A 279 15.95 10.95 -26.61
CA CYS A 279 17.38 11.20 -26.76
C CYS A 279 17.62 12.71 -26.89
N ASP A 280 17.85 13.42 -25.78
CA ASP A 280 18.07 14.86 -25.74
C ASP A 280 18.69 15.28 -24.39
N ASP A 281 19.17 16.51 -24.27
CA ASP A 281 19.58 17.10 -22.99
C ASP A 281 18.35 17.35 -22.12
N SER A 282 18.40 16.94 -20.86
CA SER A 282 17.33 17.14 -19.87
C SER A 282 16.92 18.61 -19.69
N LEU A 283 17.79 19.58 -20.01
CA LEU A 283 17.42 21.00 -20.07
C LEU A 283 16.31 21.28 -21.11
N ASN A 284 16.22 20.49 -22.18
CA ASN A 284 15.25 20.61 -23.25
C ASN A 284 13.93 19.86 -22.97
N MET A 285 13.74 19.32 -21.76
CA MET A 285 12.55 18.50 -21.43
C MET A 285 11.21 19.20 -21.68
N SER A 286 11.19 20.54 -21.69
CA SER A 286 9.99 21.33 -21.97
C SER A 286 9.52 21.24 -23.42
N ASP A 287 10.38 20.84 -24.35
CA ASP A 287 10.00 20.61 -25.75
C ASP A 287 9.27 19.27 -25.93
N HIS A 288 9.41 18.36 -24.96
CA HIS A 288 8.88 16.99 -25.02
C HIS A 288 7.70 16.75 -24.08
N PHE A 289 7.67 17.46 -22.95
CA PHE A 289 6.68 17.25 -21.90
C PHE A 289 5.99 18.56 -21.52
N SER A 290 4.66 18.53 -21.47
CA SER A 290 3.84 19.68 -21.04
C SER A 290 3.93 19.90 -19.54
N ASP A 291 3.76 21.14 -19.09
CA ASP A 291 3.64 21.43 -17.66
C ASP A 291 2.43 20.70 -17.06
N GLU A 292 2.56 20.32 -15.79
CA GLU A 292 1.52 19.61 -15.02
C GLU A 292 0.96 18.35 -15.72
N SER A 293 1.79 17.64 -16.49
CA SER A 293 1.38 16.40 -17.18
C SER A 293 1.74 15.12 -16.42
N MET A 294 2.64 15.22 -15.44
CA MET A 294 3.27 14.08 -14.78
C MET A 294 2.68 13.84 -13.38
N ASP A 295 2.54 12.56 -13.01
CA ASP A 295 2.00 12.10 -11.72
C ASP A 295 3.10 11.69 -10.74
N LEU A 296 4.30 11.41 -11.22
CA LEU A 296 5.48 11.14 -10.39
C LEU A 296 6.73 11.59 -11.14
N VAL A 297 7.64 12.27 -10.45
CA VAL A 297 9.03 12.36 -10.88
C VAL A 297 9.83 11.29 -10.15
N PHE A 298 10.53 10.41 -10.84
CA PHE A 298 11.38 9.41 -10.21
C PHE A 298 12.70 9.27 -10.95
N THR A 299 13.80 9.61 -10.28
CA THR A 299 15.09 9.69 -10.95
C THR A 299 16.30 9.40 -10.07
N CYS A 300 17.43 9.17 -10.73
CA CYS A 300 18.74 8.93 -10.16
C CYS A 300 19.76 9.72 -10.98
N PRO A 301 20.06 10.96 -10.60
CA PRO A 301 20.96 11.83 -11.36
C PRO A 301 22.42 11.36 -11.28
N PRO A 302 23.31 11.89 -12.16
CA PRO A 302 24.76 11.81 -11.98
C PRO A 302 25.23 12.28 -10.60
N TYR A 303 26.16 11.56 -9.97
CA TYR A 303 26.69 11.92 -8.65
C TYR A 303 27.90 12.84 -8.82
N PHE A 304 27.67 13.99 -9.47
CA PHE A 304 28.73 14.87 -9.96
C PHE A 304 29.73 14.09 -10.84
N ASP A 305 30.99 13.98 -10.43
CA ASP A 305 32.10 13.38 -11.18
C ASP A 305 32.38 11.92 -10.78
N LEU A 306 31.49 11.30 -10.01
CA LEU A 306 31.67 9.92 -9.54
C LEU A 306 31.74 8.91 -10.69
N GLU A 307 30.88 9.10 -11.68
CA GLU A 307 30.81 8.35 -12.92
C GLU A 307 30.70 9.41 -14.03
N VAL A 308 31.61 9.35 -15.00
CA VAL A 308 31.56 10.20 -16.20
C VAL A 308 30.89 9.40 -17.30
N TYR A 309 29.78 9.90 -17.84
CA TYR A 309 28.90 9.10 -18.70
C TYR A 309 29.24 9.21 -20.19
N SER A 310 29.87 10.30 -20.63
CA SER A 310 30.28 10.55 -22.00
C SER A 310 31.33 11.67 -22.08
N ASP A 311 31.91 11.89 -23.27
CA ASP A 311 32.77 13.05 -23.54
C ASP A 311 31.97 14.29 -24.00
N ASP A 312 30.63 14.23 -23.99
CA ASP A 312 29.77 15.35 -24.39
C ASP A 312 29.87 16.50 -23.36
N LYS A 313 29.92 17.74 -23.84
CA LYS A 313 30.01 18.92 -22.96
C LYS A 313 28.72 19.19 -22.18
N SER A 314 27.61 18.68 -22.68
CA SER A 314 26.28 18.78 -22.08
C SER A 314 26.09 17.74 -20.98
N ASP A 315 26.95 16.72 -20.93
CA ASP A 315 27.01 15.79 -19.81
C ASP A 315 27.47 16.52 -18.56
N ILE A 316 26.56 16.68 -17.61
CA ILE A 316 26.81 17.44 -16.38
C ILE A 316 27.91 16.82 -15.51
N SER A 317 28.25 15.53 -15.71
CA SER A 317 29.36 14.87 -15.01
C SER A 317 30.75 15.39 -15.44
N ASN A 318 30.84 16.07 -16.60
CA ASN A 318 32.07 16.70 -17.09
C ASN A 318 32.29 18.13 -16.56
N MET A 319 31.29 18.71 -15.90
CA MET A 319 31.31 20.12 -15.50
C MET A 319 32.14 20.35 -14.25
N ASP A 320 32.59 21.59 -14.02
CA ASP A 320 33.04 21.98 -12.68
C ASP A 320 31.84 22.01 -11.72
N TYR A 321 32.11 21.94 -10.41
CA TYR A 321 31.05 21.78 -9.42
C TYR A 321 30.05 22.95 -9.39
N GLU A 322 30.49 24.20 -9.62
CA GLU A 322 29.57 25.35 -9.60
C GLU A 322 28.64 25.34 -10.82
N SER A 323 29.17 24.96 -11.99
CA SER A 323 28.37 24.77 -13.20
C SER A 323 27.40 23.60 -13.07
N PHE A 324 27.86 22.47 -12.51
CA PHE A 324 27.02 21.31 -12.19
C PHE A 324 25.84 21.71 -11.30
N GLU A 325 26.08 22.45 -10.20
CA GLU A 325 25.01 22.87 -9.29
C GLU A 325 23.92 23.68 -10.00
N LYS A 326 24.31 24.61 -10.89
CA LYS A 326 23.38 25.45 -11.66
C LYS A 326 22.55 24.65 -12.64
N VAL A 327 23.18 23.77 -13.41
CA VAL A 327 22.49 22.94 -14.42
C VAL A 327 21.60 21.91 -13.74
N TYR A 328 22.10 21.23 -12.70
CA TYR A 328 21.33 20.27 -11.92
C TYR A 328 20.07 20.91 -11.30
N ALA A 329 20.21 22.08 -10.66
CA ALA A 329 19.07 22.81 -10.12
C ALA A 329 18.06 23.22 -11.21
N SER A 330 18.55 23.62 -12.39
CA SER A 330 17.70 23.97 -13.54
C SER A 330 16.91 22.78 -14.08
N ILE A 331 17.52 21.59 -14.14
CA ILE A 331 16.84 20.35 -14.54
C ILE A 331 15.76 19.98 -13.52
N LEU A 332 16.05 20.04 -12.21
CA LEU A 332 15.07 19.76 -11.16
C LEU A 332 13.90 20.76 -11.19
N ARG A 333 14.18 22.03 -11.47
CA ARG A 333 13.17 23.06 -11.68
C ARG A 333 12.29 22.76 -12.88
N ASN A 334 12.85 22.37 -14.02
CA ASN A 334 12.03 22.00 -15.17
C ASN A 334 11.16 20.77 -14.84
N ALA A 335 11.71 19.79 -14.12
CA ALA A 335 10.96 18.60 -13.69
C ALA A 335 9.81 18.94 -12.72
N SER A 336 9.99 19.90 -11.80
CA SER A 336 8.93 20.33 -10.88
C SER A 336 7.77 21.03 -11.60
N MET A 337 8.03 21.71 -12.71
CA MET A 337 6.98 22.31 -13.56
C MET A 337 6.14 21.24 -14.27
N LYS A 338 6.74 20.11 -14.67
CA LYS A 338 6.01 18.98 -15.30
C LYS A 338 5.16 18.19 -14.31
N LEU A 339 5.50 18.23 -13.03
CA LEU A 339 4.78 17.53 -11.97
C LEU A 339 3.47 18.28 -11.61
N LYS A 340 2.34 17.56 -11.61
CA LYS A 340 1.06 18.09 -11.13
C LYS A 340 1.11 18.46 -9.64
N GLU A 341 0.23 19.35 -9.22
CA GLU A 341 -0.05 19.57 -7.80
C GLU A 341 -0.51 18.28 -7.10
N ASN A 342 -0.23 18.20 -5.80
CA ASN A 342 -0.55 17.06 -4.96
C ASN A 342 0.04 15.74 -5.48
N ARG A 343 1.34 15.77 -5.86
CA ARG A 343 2.12 14.62 -6.33
C ARG A 343 3.48 14.53 -5.68
N PHE A 344 4.10 13.36 -5.79
CA PHE A 344 5.42 13.10 -5.25
C PHE A 344 6.53 13.26 -6.30
N ALA A 345 7.73 13.54 -5.81
CA ALA A 345 8.98 13.34 -6.55
C ALA A 345 9.96 12.52 -5.71
N ILE A 346 10.75 11.68 -6.36
CA ILE A 346 11.70 10.76 -5.72
C ILE A 346 13.05 10.91 -6.40
N VAL A 347 14.09 11.19 -5.62
CA VAL A 347 15.47 11.29 -6.10
C VAL A 347 16.36 10.34 -5.31
N VAL A 348 17.02 9.42 -6.03
CA VAL A 348 18.00 8.50 -5.47
C VAL A 348 19.40 9.06 -5.68
N ILE A 349 20.07 9.45 -4.59
CA ILE A 349 21.36 10.15 -4.66
C ILE A 349 22.22 9.83 -3.44
N SER A 350 23.53 10.04 -3.56
CA SER A 350 24.47 9.99 -2.44
C SER A 350 25.46 11.13 -2.57
N ASP A 351 25.88 11.72 -1.45
CA ASP A 351 27.00 12.66 -1.48
C ASP A 351 28.29 11.95 -1.89
N VAL A 352 29.14 12.71 -2.57
CA VAL A 352 30.46 12.29 -3.05
C VAL A 352 31.54 13.14 -2.42
N ARG A 353 32.76 12.62 -2.35
CA ARG A 353 33.89 13.38 -1.81
C ARG A 353 34.58 14.16 -2.91
N ASP A 354 34.94 15.40 -2.62
CA ASP A 354 35.84 16.18 -3.45
C ASP A 354 37.28 15.62 -3.44
N ASN A 355 38.14 16.21 -4.28
CA ASN A 355 39.54 15.84 -4.37
C ASN A 355 40.35 16.10 -3.09
N LYS A 356 39.83 16.89 -2.13
CA LYS A 356 40.41 17.11 -0.80
C LYS A 356 39.91 16.09 0.22
N GLY A 357 38.91 15.29 -0.12
CA GLY A 357 38.32 14.25 0.70
C GLY A 357 37.12 14.69 1.54
N PHE A 358 36.54 15.87 1.33
CA PHE A 358 35.33 16.34 2.01
C PHE A 358 34.08 16.02 1.19
N TYR A 359 32.95 15.75 1.84
CA TYR A 359 31.70 15.51 1.09
C TYR A 359 31.16 16.80 0.49
N ARG A 360 30.64 16.70 -0.73
CA ARG A 360 29.79 17.70 -1.36
C ARG A 360 28.33 17.37 -1.08
N ASP A 361 27.59 18.33 -0.54
CA ASP A 361 26.21 18.12 -0.05
C ASP A 361 25.19 18.05 -1.20
N LEU A 362 25.25 16.98 -1.99
CA LEU A 362 24.33 16.74 -3.09
C LEU A 362 22.90 16.51 -2.60
N THR A 363 22.74 15.90 -1.43
CA THR A 363 21.41 15.73 -0.83
C THR A 363 20.81 17.08 -0.43
N GLY A 364 21.59 17.98 0.17
CA GLY A 364 21.17 19.35 0.49
C GLY A 364 20.88 20.20 -0.74
N LEU A 365 21.73 20.12 -1.77
CA LEU A 365 21.50 20.77 -3.06
C LEU A 365 20.16 20.34 -3.69
N THR A 366 19.88 19.04 -3.71
CA THR A 366 18.61 18.49 -4.22
C THR A 366 17.41 19.01 -3.43
N LYS A 367 17.50 18.96 -2.09
CA LYS A 367 16.44 19.45 -1.20
C LYS A 367 16.15 20.92 -1.41
N LYS A 368 17.20 21.75 -1.51
CA LYS A 368 17.07 23.17 -1.75
C LYS A 368 16.45 23.46 -3.12
N SER A 369 16.95 22.82 -4.17
CA SER A 369 16.49 23.04 -5.55
C SER A 369 14.99 22.78 -5.72
N PHE A 370 14.47 21.71 -5.09
CA PHE A 370 13.03 21.45 -5.10
C PHE A 370 12.24 22.38 -4.19
N ALA A 371 12.76 22.71 -3.00
CA ALA A 371 12.07 23.61 -2.07
C ALA A 371 11.87 25.02 -2.66
N ASP A 372 12.84 25.50 -3.44
CA ASP A 372 12.76 26.79 -4.16
C ASP A 372 11.60 26.80 -5.19
N GLU A 373 11.13 25.62 -5.62
CA GLU A 373 10.02 25.43 -6.58
C GLU A 373 8.74 24.87 -5.93
N GLY A 374 8.64 24.90 -4.59
CA GLY A 374 7.44 24.45 -3.86
C GLY A 374 7.27 22.93 -3.71
N LEU A 375 8.30 22.14 -4.05
CA LEU A 375 8.39 20.71 -3.70
C LEU A 375 9.16 20.55 -2.39
N PHE A 376 8.47 20.20 -1.32
CA PHE A 376 9.11 20.09 0.00
C PHE A 376 9.49 18.66 0.34
N PHE A 377 10.62 18.51 1.03
CA PHE A 377 11.12 17.22 1.49
C PHE A 377 10.13 16.58 2.47
N TYR A 378 9.67 15.37 2.15
CA TYR A 378 8.57 14.69 2.83
C TYR A 378 9.01 13.41 3.54
N ASN A 379 9.72 12.49 2.85
CA ASN A 379 10.27 11.28 3.47
C ASN A 379 11.77 11.13 3.22
N ASP A 380 12.49 10.62 4.24
CA ASP A 380 13.90 10.25 4.17
C ASP A 380 14.07 8.74 4.28
N LEU A 381 14.53 8.11 3.20
CA LEU A 381 14.77 6.68 3.14
C LEU A 381 16.25 6.40 2.86
N VAL A 382 16.79 5.36 3.50
CA VAL A 382 18.14 4.85 3.26
C VAL A 382 18.08 3.52 2.54
N LEU A 383 18.64 3.45 1.33
CA LEU A 383 18.82 2.20 0.60
C LEU A 383 20.17 1.59 0.98
N LEU A 384 20.16 0.50 1.74
CA LEU A 384 21.37 -0.20 2.17
C LEU A 384 21.82 -1.18 1.10
N ASN A 385 22.94 -0.88 0.44
CA ASN A 385 23.49 -1.71 -0.62
C ASN A 385 24.35 -2.87 -0.08
N THR A 386 24.64 -3.83 -0.95
CA THR A 386 25.64 -4.86 -0.68
C THR A 386 27.03 -4.24 -0.57
N ALA A 387 27.90 -4.84 0.25
CA ALA A 387 29.24 -4.29 0.44
C ALA A 387 30.10 -4.36 -0.84
N GLY A 388 29.99 -5.42 -1.65
CA GLY A 388 30.72 -5.55 -2.92
C GLY A 388 32.20 -5.16 -2.81
N SER A 389 32.67 -4.29 -3.72
CA SER A 389 34.04 -3.74 -3.71
C SER A 389 34.36 -2.84 -2.51
N ALA A 390 33.35 -2.35 -1.77
CA ALA A 390 33.56 -1.53 -0.58
C ALA A 390 34.35 -2.29 0.50
N ALA A 391 34.10 -3.61 0.64
CA ALA A 391 34.82 -4.45 1.60
C ALA A 391 36.33 -4.48 1.31
N LEU A 392 36.72 -4.53 0.03
CA LEU A 392 38.13 -4.52 -0.41
C LEU A 392 38.80 -3.18 -0.08
N ARG A 393 38.07 -2.06 -0.21
CA ARG A 393 38.58 -0.70 0.02
C ARG A 393 38.54 -0.27 1.48
N ALA A 394 37.78 -0.95 2.34
CA ALA A 394 37.51 -0.52 3.72
C ALA A 394 38.79 -0.39 4.55
N ARG A 395 39.68 -1.39 4.51
CA ARG A 395 40.94 -1.38 5.27
C ARG A 395 41.83 -0.20 4.85
N GLN A 396 42.05 -0.02 3.55
CA GLN A 396 42.88 1.08 3.05
C GLN A 396 42.27 2.46 3.35
N SER A 397 40.94 2.58 3.24
CA SER A 397 40.23 3.83 3.55
C SER A 397 40.38 4.22 5.02
N MET A 398 40.38 3.25 5.93
CA MET A 398 40.55 3.47 7.36
C MET A 398 41.94 3.97 7.78
N ASN A 399 42.98 3.80 6.94
CA ASN A 399 44.28 4.44 7.17
C ASN A 399 44.15 5.97 7.26
N ASN A 400 43.16 6.55 6.56
CA ASN A 400 42.84 7.97 6.57
C ASN A 400 41.60 8.29 7.41
N ARG A 401 41.14 7.36 8.27
CA ARG A 401 39.86 7.45 9.00
C ARG A 401 38.64 7.67 8.08
N LYS A 402 38.73 7.26 6.81
CA LYS A 402 37.64 7.35 5.84
C LYS A 402 36.75 6.11 5.95
N ILE A 403 35.47 6.33 6.19
CA ILE A 403 34.44 5.29 6.14
C ILE A 403 33.95 5.16 4.69
N VAL A 404 33.88 3.92 4.19
CA VAL A 404 33.33 3.63 2.87
C VAL A 404 31.80 3.64 2.96
N ARG A 405 31.15 4.51 2.19
CA ARG A 405 29.69 4.58 2.13
C ARG A 405 29.16 3.38 1.36
N ILE A 406 28.13 2.73 1.91
CA ILE A 406 27.46 1.53 1.36
C ILE A 406 25.94 1.73 1.27
N HIS A 407 25.49 2.98 1.22
CA HIS A 407 24.08 3.33 1.09
C HIS A 407 23.89 4.48 0.12
N GLN A 408 22.68 4.58 -0.41
CA GLN A 408 22.16 5.76 -1.10
C GLN A 408 20.98 6.34 -0.29
N ASN A 409 20.72 7.61 -0.47
CA ASN A 409 19.52 8.27 0.03
C ASN A 409 18.44 8.20 -1.04
N VAL A 410 17.23 7.83 -0.64
CA VAL A 410 16.02 7.91 -1.46
C VAL A 410 15.21 9.05 -0.87
N LEU A 411 15.34 10.22 -1.48
CA LEU A 411 14.72 11.46 -1.03
C LEU A 411 13.33 11.57 -1.66
N VAL A 412 12.29 11.67 -0.84
CA VAL A 412 10.90 11.82 -1.33
C VAL A 412 10.42 13.23 -1.02
N PHE A 413 9.85 13.88 -2.02
CA PHE A 413 9.30 15.24 -1.97
C PHE A 413 7.83 15.23 -2.31
N TYR A 414 7.09 16.23 -1.83
CA TYR A 414 5.68 16.41 -2.15
C TYR A 414 5.42 17.85 -2.61
N LYS A 415 4.70 17.98 -3.73
CA LYS A 415 4.19 19.26 -4.27
C LYS A 415 2.78 19.47 -3.73
N GLY A 416 2.55 20.59 -3.05
CA GLY A 416 1.24 20.93 -2.49
C GLY A 416 1.11 20.67 -0.98
N ASN A 417 -0.12 20.45 -0.51
CA ASN A 417 -0.44 20.35 0.92
C ASN A 417 -0.52 18.89 1.41
N PRO A 418 0.36 18.42 2.33
CA PRO A 418 0.32 17.03 2.79
C PRO A 418 -1.00 16.58 3.42
N LYS A 419 -1.84 17.52 3.88
CA LYS A 419 -3.18 17.20 4.42
C LYS A 419 -4.14 16.68 3.34
N GLU A 420 -3.85 16.93 2.07
CA GLU A 420 -4.67 16.54 0.92
C GLU A 420 -4.22 15.22 0.28
N ILE A 421 -3.15 14.57 0.78
CA ILE A 421 -2.65 13.31 0.22
C ILE A 421 -3.78 12.27 0.12
N LYS A 422 -4.60 12.15 1.17
CA LYS A 422 -5.70 11.16 1.22
C LYS A 422 -6.82 11.39 0.20
N SER A 423 -6.94 12.60 -0.37
CA SER A 423 -7.92 12.87 -1.45
C SER A 423 -7.36 12.57 -2.84
N HIS A 424 -6.05 12.30 -2.95
CA HIS A 424 -5.39 12.04 -4.23
C HIS A 424 -4.76 10.66 -4.33
N PHE A 425 -4.52 10.00 -3.20
CA PHE A 425 -3.92 8.67 -3.11
C PHE A 425 -4.88 7.77 -2.36
N GLU A 426 -5.31 6.70 -3.03
CA GLU A 426 -6.07 5.64 -2.39
C GLU A 426 -5.20 4.95 -1.32
N PRO A 427 -5.82 4.40 -0.26
CA PRO A 427 -5.10 3.54 0.68
C PRO A 427 -4.38 2.43 -0.08
N LEU A 428 -3.12 2.17 0.28
CA LEU A 428 -2.39 1.02 -0.25
C LEU A 428 -2.99 -0.25 0.34
N GLU A 429 -3.75 -0.99 -0.46
CA GLU A 429 -4.42 -2.24 -0.08
C GLU A 429 -3.55 -3.48 -0.39
N VAL A 430 -4.14 -4.68 -0.29
CA VAL A 430 -3.44 -5.94 -0.59
C VAL A 430 -2.96 -5.95 -2.04
N LEU A 431 -1.73 -6.41 -2.26
CA LEU A 431 -1.07 -6.44 -3.56
C LEU A 431 -1.87 -7.25 -4.60
N GLU A 432 -2.14 -6.63 -5.75
CA GLU A 432 -2.28 -7.37 -7.01
C GLU A 432 -0.86 -7.72 -7.52
N ASN A 433 -0.60 -9.01 -7.75
CA ASN A 433 0.71 -9.51 -8.16
C ASN A 433 0.90 -9.44 -9.69
N ASP A 434 0.97 -8.21 -10.23
CA ASP A 434 1.11 -7.96 -11.68
C ASP A 434 2.32 -8.67 -12.30
N LEU A 435 3.46 -8.69 -11.57
CA LEU A 435 4.69 -9.35 -12.03
C LEU A 435 4.53 -10.88 -12.12
N GLU A 436 3.83 -11.51 -11.18
CA GLU A 436 3.62 -12.96 -11.20
C GLU A 436 2.61 -13.32 -12.29
N THR A 437 1.57 -12.50 -12.46
CA THR A 437 0.60 -12.63 -13.56
C THR A 437 1.30 -12.57 -14.92
N LEU A 438 2.25 -11.64 -15.09
CA LEU A 438 3.05 -11.56 -16.31
C LEU A 438 3.95 -12.79 -16.49
N LEU A 439 4.64 -13.24 -15.43
CA LEU A 439 5.48 -14.43 -15.50
C LEU A 439 4.69 -15.68 -15.88
N GLU A 440 3.50 -15.86 -15.33
CA GLU A 440 2.58 -16.95 -15.70
C GLU A 440 2.21 -16.88 -17.18
N SER A 441 1.93 -15.69 -17.72
CA SER A 441 1.61 -15.51 -19.15
C SER A 441 2.77 -15.72 -20.12
N LEU A 442 4.02 -15.64 -19.62
CA LEU A 442 5.23 -15.89 -20.42
C LEU A 442 5.63 -17.38 -20.44
N GLU A 443 5.08 -18.18 -19.53
CA GLU A 443 5.29 -19.64 -19.46
C GLU A 443 4.26 -20.43 -20.32
N GLU A 444 3.16 -19.80 -20.74
CA GLU A 444 2.17 -20.31 -21.72
C GLU A 444 2.58 -20.02 -23.17
#